data_AF-A0A2W0A3L6-F1
#
_entry.id   AF-A0A2W0A3L6-F1
#
_cell.length_a   1.000
_cell.length_b   1.000
_cell.length_c   1.000
_cell.angle_alpha   90.00
_cell.angle_beta   90.00
_cell.angle_gamma   90.00
#
_symmetry.space_group_name_H-M   'P 1'
#
loop_
_entity.id
_entity.type
_entity.pdbx_description
1 polymer ?
#
loop_
_entity_poly.entity_id
_entity_poly.type
_entity_poly.pdbx_seq_one_letter_code
_entity_poly.pdbx_strand_id
1 'polypeptide(L)'
;MVTARADQQIGTSSGPQQIRVQNSGSAPVNVTSIEVSGDYLQTNNCGASLSVGSVCTINVTFAPTSTGTRSGTVSITDDASGSPQMVSLTGNAVSLP
;
A
#
# COMPACT_ATOMS: atom_id res chain seq x y z
N MET A 1 -24.87 2.05 15.13
CA MET A 1 -25.15 1.08 14.04
C MET A 1 -25.26 1.90 12.77
N VAL A 2 -24.47 1.84 11.71
CA VAL A 2 -23.52 0.84 11.16
C VAL A 2 -22.44 1.65 10.41
N THR A 3 -21.16 1.48 10.71
CA THR A 3 -20.09 2.08 9.90
C THR A 3 -19.77 1.09 8.79
N ALA A 4 -20.37 1.27 7.62
CA ALA A 4 -20.14 0.41 6.45
C ALA A 4 -18.68 0.54 6.01
N ARG A 5 -17.84 -0.44 6.36
CA ARG A 5 -16.61 -0.73 5.62
C ARG A 5 -17.10 -1.26 4.28
N ALA A 6 -16.82 -0.57 3.18
CA ALA A 6 -17.24 -1.03 1.85
C ALA A 6 -16.65 -2.42 1.61
N ASP A 7 -17.52 -3.43 1.60
CA ASP A 7 -17.13 -4.78 1.27
C ASP A 7 -16.75 -4.81 -0.22
N GLN A 8 -15.55 -5.30 -0.53
CA GLN A 8 -15.10 -5.37 -1.91
C GLN A 8 -15.59 -6.69 -2.52
N GLN A 9 -16.29 -6.62 -3.65
CA GLN A 9 -16.70 -7.83 -4.36
C GLN A 9 -15.48 -8.58 -4.88
N ILE A 10 -15.48 -9.90 -4.73
CA ILE A 10 -14.48 -10.76 -5.38
C ILE A 10 -14.49 -10.51 -6.88
N GLY A 11 -13.29 -10.41 -7.47
CA GLY A 11 -13.13 -10.14 -8.90
C GLY A 11 -13.31 -8.67 -9.28
N THR A 12 -13.57 -7.79 -8.31
CA THR A 12 -13.59 -6.33 -8.52
C THR A 12 -12.45 -5.68 -7.75
N SER A 13 -11.83 -4.67 -8.34
CA SER A 13 -10.83 -3.85 -7.67
C SER A 13 -11.48 -2.72 -6.87
N SER A 14 -10.94 -2.44 -5.69
CA SER A 14 -11.32 -1.26 -4.91
C SER A 14 -10.83 0.02 -5.59
N GLY A 15 -11.33 1.17 -5.11
CA GLY A 15 -10.64 2.43 -5.37
C GLY A 15 -9.20 2.39 -4.83
N PRO A 16 -8.24 3.06 -5.47
CA PRO A 16 -6.87 3.13 -4.99
C PRO A 16 -6.81 3.90 -3.66
N GLN A 17 -6.17 3.28 -2.66
CA GLN A 17 -5.84 3.90 -1.37
C GLN A 17 -4.46 4.55 -1.47
N GLN A 18 -4.37 5.85 -1.18
CA GLN A 18 -3.12 6.57 -1.20
C GLN A 18 -2.39 6.49 0.14
N ILE A 19 -1.17 5.96 0.10
CA ILE A 19 -0.20 6.00 1.18
C ILE A 19 0.83 7.06 0.81
N ARG A 20 0.99 8.08 1.65
CA ARG A 20 2.01 9.11 1.47
C ARG A 20 3.27 8.74 2.22
N VAL A 21 4.40 8.72 1.52
CA VAL A 21 5.72 8.49 2.06
C VAL A 21 6.50 9.79 1.92
N GLN A 22 6.96 10.33 3.04
CA GLN A 22 7.73 11.57 3.06
C GLN A 22 9.13 11.30 3.57
N ASN A 23 10.14 11.81 2.87
CA ASN A 23 11.49 11.82 3.40
C ASN A 23 11.63 12.99 4.40
N SER A 24 11.45 12.69 5.68
CA SER A 24 11.68 13.63 6.79
C SER A 24 13.12 13.60 7.33
N GLY A 25 14.02 12.88 6.67
CA GLY A 25 15.44 12.82 7.02
C GLY A 25 16.20 14.08 6.62
N SER A 26 17.50 14.08 6.88
CA SER A 26 18.43 15.16 6.47
C SER A 26 19.24 14.81 5.21
N ALA A 27 19.06 13.60 4.66
CA ALA A 27 19.73 13.10 3.47
C ALA A 27 18.70 12.50 2.48
N PRO A 28 19.00 12.48 1.16
CA PRO A 28 18.15 11.79 0.19
C PRO A 28 18.09 10.29 0.50
N VAL A 29 16.89 9.72 0.36
CA VAL A 29 16.63 8.29 0.61
C VAL A 29 16.54 7.58 -0.73
N ASN A 30 17.32 6.51 -0.92
CA ASN A 30 17.30 5.68 -2.12
C ASN A 30 16.33 4.51 -1.92
N VAL A 31 15.25 4.50 -2.70
CA VAL A 31 14.26 3.41 -2.69
C VAL A 31 14.74 2.33 -3.65
N THR A 32 15.03 1.15 -3.11
CA THR A 32 15.52 -0.01 -3.86
C THR A 32 14.37 -0.81 -4.45
N SER A 33 13.35 -1.11 -3.65
CA SER A 33 12.17 -1.86 -4.11
C SER A 33 10.93 -1.51 -3.29
N ILE A 34 9.76 -1.59 -3.94
CA ILE A 34 8.46 -1.50 -3.27
C ILE A 34 7.66 -2.72 -3.69
N GLU A 35 7.41 -3.60 -2.74
CA GLU A 35 6.65 -4.83 -2.94
C GLU A 35 5.36 -4.78 -2.14
N VAL A 36 4.33 -5.47 -2.64
CA VAL A 36 3.07 -5.65 -1.92
C VAL A 36 2.72 -7.13 -1.90
N SER A 37 2.19 -7.58 -0.78
CA SER A 37 1.76 -8.97 -0.56
C SER A 37 0.24 -9.10 -0.46
N GLY A 38 -0.25 -10.32 -0.71
CA GLY A 38 -1.68 -10.64 -0.65
C GLY A 38 -2.43 -10.25 -1.92
N ASP A 39 -3.73 -9.99 -1.77
CA ASP A 39 -4.62 -9.63 -2.89
C ASP A 39 -4.59 -8.13 -3.20
N TYR A 40 -3.40 -7.53 -3.13
CA TYR A 40 -3.21 -6.10 -3.31
C TYR A 40 -2.26 -5.83 -4.47
N LEU A 41 -2.57 -4.79 -5.21
CA LEU A 41 -1.74 -4.24 -6.26
C LEU A 41 -1.25 -2.88 -5.80
N GLN A 42 0.01 -2.54 -6.07
CA GLN A 42 0.54 -1.24 -5.74
C GLN A 42 1.14 -0.58 -6.98
N THR A 43 0.90 0.73 -7.10
CA THR A 43 1.57 1.59 -8.06
C THR A 43 2.09 2.80 -7.30
N ASN A 44 3.31 3.23 -7.56
CA ASN A 44 3.91 4.33 -6.83
C ASN A 44 4.60 5.30 -7.78
N ASN A 45 4.87 6.50 -7.27
CA ASN A 45 5.68 7.51 -7.92
C ASN A 45 6.97 7.82 -7.12
N CYS A 46 7.43 6.88 -6.30
CA CYS A 46 8.54 7.10 -5.35
C CYS A 46 9.92 7.21 -6.00
N GLY A 47 10.03 6.98 -7.32
CA GLY A 47 11.31 7.02 -8.02
C GLY A 47 12.34 6.06 -7.41
N ALA A 48 13.59 6.16 -7.87
CA ALA A 48 14.70 5.44 -7.23
C ALA A 48 15.29 6.22 -6.04
N SER A 49 15.04 7.53 -5.95
CA SER A 49 15.51 8.36 -4.86
C SER A 49 14.52 9.47 -4.51
N LEU A 50 14.37 9.71 -3.22
CA LEU A 50 13.47 10.69 -2.63
C LEU A 50 14.32 11.75 -1.92
N SER A 51 14.36 12.96 -2.47
CA SER A 51 15.09 14.07 -1.86
C SER A 51 14.48 14.50 -0.52
N VAL A 52 15.27 15.19 0.29
CA VAL A 52 14.83 15.67 1.61
C VAL A 52 13.61 16.58 1.48
N GLY A 53 12.57 16.30 2.27
CA GLY A 53 11.30 17.03 2.24
C GLY A 53 10.36 16.63 1.10
N SER A 54 10.81 15.81 0.15
CA SER A 54 9.95 15.30 -0.91
C SER A 54 8.97 14.25 -0.40
N VAL A 55 7.80 14.22 -1.04
CA VAL A 55 6.73 13.28 -0.74
C VAL A 55 6.46 12.47 -2.00
N CYS A 56 6.44 11.15 -1.85
CA CYS A 56 5.88 10.26 -2.83
C CYS A 56 4.60 9.60 -2.32
N THR A 57 3.85 9.02 -3.25
CA THR A 57 2.54 8.43 -3.02
C THR A 57 2.52 7.03 -3.61
N ILE A 58 2.12 6.07 -2.79
CA ILE A 58 1.89 4.68 -3.16
C ILE A 58 0.38 4.48 -3.20
N ASN A 59 -0.15 4.21 -4.39
CA ASN A 59 -1.55 3.86 -4.62
C ASN A 59 -1.70 2.35 -4.52
N VAL A 60 -2.39 1.90 -3.48
CA VAL A 60 -2.68 0.48 -3.26
C VAL A 60 -4.13 0.20 -3.66
N THR A 61 -4.31 -0.78 -4.54
CA THR A 61 -5.61 -1.24 -5.00
C THR A 61 -5.87 -2.64 -4.44
N PHE A 62 -6.99 -2.84 -3.76
CA PHE A 62 -7.37 -4.14 -3.25
C PHE A 62 -8.16 -4.90 -4.33
N ALA A 63 -7.65 -6.05 -4.76
CA ALA A 63 -8.23 -6.88 -5.82
C ALA A 63 -8.45 -8.31 -5.29
N PRO A 64 -9.44 -8.53 -4.41
CA PRO A 64 -9.66 -9.82 -3.80
C PRO A 64 -10.09 -10.90 -4.79
N THR A 65 -9.53 -12.09 -4.61
CA THR A 65 -9.88 -13.30 -5.38
C THR A 65 -10.70 -14.31 -4.57
N SER A 66 -10.82 -14.11 -3.26
CA SER A 66 -11.53 -15.01 -2.34
C SER A 66 -12.24 -14.22 -1.25
N THR A 67 -13.32 -14.77 -0.69
CA THR A 67 -14.10 -14.14 0.39
C THR A 67 -13.30 -14.09 1.69
N GLY A 68 -13.68 -13.16 2.55
CA GLY A 68 -13.14 -13.01 3.90
C GLY A 68 -12.17 -11.84 4.04
N THR A 69 -11.62 -11.70 5.24
CA THR A 69 -10.61 -10.67 5.53
C THR A 69 -9.28 -11.07 4.92
N ARG A 70 -8.77 -10.23 4.02
CA ARG A 70 -7.49 -10.41 3.34
C ARG A 70 -6.50 -9.39 3.90
N SER A 71 -5.49 -9.91 4.58
CA SER A 71 -4.38 -9.10 5.06
C SER A 71 -3.28 -9.05 4.00
N GLY A 72 -2.65 -7.91 3.87
CA GLY A 72 -1.49 -7.71 3.00
C GLY A 72 -0.49 -6.80 3.68
N THR A 73 0.68 -6.67 3.09
CA THR A 73 1.72 -5.74 3.55
C THR A 73 2.40 -5.08 2.37
N VAL A 74 2.62 -3.78 2.45
CA VAL A 74 3.53 -3.07 1.55
C VAL A 74 4.89 -3.03 2.24
N SER A 75 5.92 -3.54 1.57
CA SER A 75 7.31 -3.47 2.02
C SER A 75 8.08 -2.53 1.12
N ILE A 76 8.62 -1.46 1.68
CA ILE A 76 9.43 -0.47 0.98
C ILE A 76 10.86 -0.67 1.47
N THR A 77 11.71 -1.20 0.60
CA THR A 77 13.13 -1.37 0.89
C THR A 77 13.86 -0.11 0.44
N ASP A 78 14.39 0.63 1.39
CA ASP A 78 15.17 1.85 1.17
C ASP A 78 16.44 1.89 2.02
N ASP A 79 17.24 2.94 1.93
CA ASP A 79 18.46 3.13 2.74
C ASP A 79 18.22 4.02 3.99
N ALA A 80 16.96 4.32 4.32
CA ALA A 80 16.61 5.08 5.49
C ALA A 80 16.64 4.24 6.78
N SER A 81 16.69 4.92 7.93
CA SER A 81 16.57 4.28 9.23
C SER A 81 15.19 3.62 9.40
N GLY A 82 15.18 2.34 9.74
CA GLY A 82 13.94 1.56 9.86
C GLY A 82 13.54 0.82 8.59
N SER A 83 14.41 0.79 7.58
CA SER A 83 14.23 -0.04 6.38
C SER A 83 14.28 -1.55 6.70
N PRO A 84 13.42 -2.37 6.08
CA PRO A 84 12.34 -1.97 5.18
C PRO A 84 11.12 -1.38 5.93
N GLN A 85 10.54 -0.31 5.38
CA GLN A 85 9.30 0.27 5.90
C GLN A 85 8.13 -0.65 5.54
N MET A 86 7.39 -1.12 6.55
CA MET A 86 6.26 -2.02 6.36
C MET A 86 4.94 -1.33 6.68
N VAL A 87 3.99 -1.38 5.74
CA VAL A 87 2.62 -0.90 5.94
C VAL A 87 1.68 -2.10 5.90
N SER A 88 0.95 -2.35 6.98
CA SER A 88 -0.09 -3.39 7.00
C SER A 88 -1.35 -2.91 6.30
N LEU A 89 -1.89 -3.77 5.45
CA LEU A 89 -3.12 -3.57 4.69
C LEU A 89 -4.16 -4.59 5.15
N THR A 90 -5.42 -4.18 5.20
CA THR A 90 -6.51 -5.07 5.59
C THR A 90 -7.81 -4.71 4.89
N GLY A 91 -8.30 -5.63 4.08
CA GLY A 91 -9.46 -5.51 3.22
C GLY A 91 -10.42 -6.64 3.49
N ASN A 92 -11.72 -6.38 3.31
CA ASN A 92 -12.74 -7.41 3.45
C ASN A 92 -13.34 -7.69 2.08
N ALA A 93 -13.30 -8.96 1.69
CA ALA A 93 -13.84 -9.43 0.43
C ALA A 93 -15.14 -10.18 0.65
N VAL A 94 -16.17 -9.85 -0.13
CA VAL A 94 -17.47 -10.53 -0.07
C VAL A 94 -17.82 -11.11 -1.44
N SER A 95 -18.54 -12.23 -1.44
CA SER A 95 -19.12 -12.80 -2.64
C SER A 95 -20.34 -11.98 -3.04
N LEU A 96 -20.61 -11.87 -4.35
CA LEU A 96 -21.91 -11.38 -4.81
C LEU A 96 -23.04 -12.21 -4.18
N PRO A 97 -24.14 -11.59 -3.74
CA PRO A 97 -25.37 -12.31 -3.42
C PRO A 97 -26.01 -12.93 -4.67
#